data_AF-A0A9K3KVK5-F1
#
_entry.id   AF-A0A9K3KVK5-F1
#
_cell.length_a   1.000
_cell.length_b   1.000
_cell.length_c   1.000
_cell.angle_alpha   90.00
_cell.angle_beta   90.00
_cell.angle_gamma   90.00
#
_symmetry.space_group_name_H-M   'P 1'
#
loop_
_entity.id
_entity.type
_entity.pdbx_description
1 polymer ?
#
loop_
_entity_poly.entity_id
_entity_poly.type
_entity_poly.pdbx_seq_one_letter_code
_entity_poly.pdbx_strand_id
1 'polypeptide(L)'
;MGKLKRALNDDGPSSNLSSSSSKQRSKGKPVRQEITGVTLPADGMLKGWEFGDKRTMTCANVGGTFYAVSGQCPRCAFDLWKGEIVTDPAFDDLPRVACPTCATTFGLRTGKYGPPIKRTGLAGFVNGLAKTATTGDKPKDAEAYEITVGEEGRVYCRSKR
;
A
#
# COMPACT_ATOMS: atom_id res chain seq x y z
N MET A 1 17.63 -46.31 16.07
CA MET A 1 17.51 -45.89 17.49
C MET A 1 18.74 -45.06 17.85
N GLY A 2 18.53 -43.87 18.45
CA GLY A 2 19.43 -42.99 19.23
C GLY A 2 20.92 -42.83 18.86
N LYS A 3 21.60 -41.70 19.09
CA LYS A 3 21.32 -40.51 19.91
C LYS A 3 22.59 -39.63 19.87
N LEU A 4 22.43 -38.31 20.05
CA LEU A 4 23.34 -37.35 20.73
C LEU A 4 24.67 -36.97 19.98
N LYS A 5 25.24 -35.75 20.04
CA LYS A 5 25.26 -34.61 21.00
C LYS A 5 25.74 -33.31 20.30
N ARG A 6 25.35 -32.15 20.85
CA ARG A 6 25.82 -30.77 20.59
C ARG A 6 27.32 -30.54 20.87
N ALA A 7 27.91 -29.51 20.24
CA ALA A 7 28.67 -28.37 20.85
C ALA A 7 29.18 -27.45 19.71
N LEU A 8 28.83 -26.15 19.66
CA LEU A 8 29.62 -24.99 20.14
C LEU A 8 31.06 -24.93 19.59
N ASN A 9 31.36 -23.96 18.72
CA ASN A 9 32.62 -23.20 18.75
C ASN A 9 32.49 -21.85 18.03
N ASP A 10 33.23 -20.90 18.58
CA ASP A 10 33.33 -19.47 18.35
C ASP A 10 34.71 -19.14 17.73
N ASP A 11 34.80 -18.00 17.04
CA ASP A 11 35.99 -17.27 16.58
C ASP A 11 36.76 -17.69 15.28
N GLY A 12 37.25 -16.69 14.53
CA GLY A 12 37.85 -16.75 13.16
C GLY A 12 39.35 -17.12 13.12
N PRO A 13 40.18 -16.77 12.08
CA PRO A 13 39.98 -15.87 10.93
C PRO A 13 40.44 -16.41 9.53
N SER A 14 40.18 -15.60 8.48
CA SER A 14 40.86 -15.48 7.16
C SER A 14 41.30 -16.72 6.34
N SER A 15 40.71 -16.88 5.14
CA SER A 15 41.32 -16.55 3.83
C SER A 15 40.81 -17.41 2.66
N ASN A 16 40.17 -16.71 1.72
CA ASN A 16 40.30 -16.77 0.26
C ASN A 16 40.25 -18.09 -0.57
N LEU A 17 39.44 -17.98 -1.64
CA LEU A 17 39.27 -18.83 -2.83
C LEU A 17 38.45 -20.14 -2.61
N SER A 18 37.39 -20.47 -3.35
CA SER A 18 37.00 -20.07 -4.70
C SER A 18 35.59 -20.59 -5.05
N SER A 19 35.01 -19.95 -6.07
CA SER A 19 34.08 -20.51 -7.05
C SER A 19 32.58 -20.66 -6.73
N SER A 20 31.81 -20.25 -7.74
CA SER A 20 30.48 -20.77 -8.07
C SER A 20 29.31 -20.25 -7.26
N SER A 21 28.74 -19.12 -7.72
CA SER A 21 27.42 -19.15 -8.36
C SER A 21 26.88 -17.74 -8.43
N SER A 22 27.02 -17.17 -9.62
CA SER A 22 26.13 -16.24 -10.29
C SER A 22 24.68 -16.28 -9.76
N LYS A 23 24.40 -15.64 -8.63
CA LYS A 23 23.08 -15.03 -8.41
C LYS A 23 23.12 -13.66 -9.06
N GLN A 24 23.08 -13.70 -10.40
CA GLN A 24 22.52 -12.62 -11.19
C GLN A 24 21.15 -12.34 -10.58
N ARG A 25 21.09 -11.36 -9.68
CA ARG A 25 19.87 -10.70 -9.26
C ARG A 25 19.33 -10.10 -10.54
N SER A 26 18.50 -10.86 -11.24
CA SER A 26 17.73 -10.35 -12.35
C SER A 26 17.02 -9.14 -11.78
N LYS A 27 17.44 -7.96 -12.25
CA LYS A 27 16.65 -6.73 -12.22
C LYS A 27 15.43 -7.01 -13.11
N GLY A 28 14.58 -7.91 -12.63
CA GLY A 28 13.34 -8.29 -13.27
C GLY A 28 12.43 -7.10 -13.13
N LYS A 29 11.89 -6.64 -14.28
CA LYS A 29 10.77 -5.71 -14.33
C LYS A 29 9.78 -6.06 -13.21
N PRO A 30 9.24 -5.08 -12.47
CA PRO A 30 8.32 -5.37 -11.37
C PRO A 30 7.22 -6.29 -11.90
N VAL A 31 7.15 -7.48 -11.32
CA VAL A 31 6.26 -8.55 -11.78
C VAL A 31 4.84 -8.01 -11.73
N ARG A 32 4.18 -7.94 -12.89
CA ARG A 32 2.74 -7.71 -12.96
C ARG A 32 2.10 -8.96 -12.40
N GLN A 33 1.45 -8.83 -11.25
CA GLN A 33 0.78 -9.96 -10.63
C GLN A 33 -0.72 -9.79 -10.85
N GLU A 34 -1.33 -10.85 -11.38
CA GLU A 34 -2.76 -10.90 -11.69
C GLU A 34 -3.56 -10.90 -10.40
N ILE A 35 -4.61 -10.08 -10.36
CA ILE A 35 -5.59 -10.04 -9.28
C ILE A 35 -6.82 -10.79 -9.77
N THR A 36 -7.14 -11.91 -9.14
CA THR A 36 -8.35 -12.69 -9.45
C THR A 36 -9.46 -12.37 -8.46
N GLY A 37 -10.73 -12.56 -8.87
CA GLY A 37 -11.88 -12.39 -7.99
C GLY A 37 -12.21 -10.95 -7.58
N VAL A 38 -11.63 -9.94 -8.25
CA VAL A 38 -11.89 -8.53 -7.97
C VAL A 38 -12.85 -7.92 -8.98
N THR A 39 -13.71 -7.04 -8.48
CA THR A 39 -14.58 -6.21 -9.33
C THR A 39 -14.00 -4.80 -9.42
N LEU A 40 -13.89 -4.28 -10.63
CA LEU A 40 -13.49 -2.89 -10.86
C LEU A 40 -14.48 -1.92 -10.15
N PRO A 41 -13.98 -0.84 -9.53
CA PRO A 41 -14.86 0.21 -9.02
C PRO A 41 -15.51 0.98 -10.17
N ALA A 42 -16.77 1.38 -9.98
CA ALA A 42 -17.42 2.35 -10.86
C ALA A 42 -16.75 3.72 -10.71
N ASP A 43 -16.96 4.61 -11.68
CA ASP A 43 -16.40 5.96 -11.65
C ASP A 43 -16.80 6.69 -10.36
N GLY A 44 -15.83 7.29 -9.68
CA GLY A 44 -16.00 7.97 -8.40
C GLY A 44 -16.10 7.05 -7.18
N MET A 45 -15.93 5.73 -7.32
CA MET A 45 -15.98 4.78 -6.20
C MET A 45 -14.61 4.25 -5.77
N LEU A 46 -14.52 3.92 -4.47
CA LEU A 46 -13.43 3.15 -3.88
C LEU A 46 -13.88 1.71 -3.64
N LYS A 47 -12.99 0.75 -3.90
CA LYS A 47 -13.16 -0.65 -3.52
C LYS A 47 -11.91 -1.19 -2.85
N GLY A 48 -12.11 -1.97 -1.80
CA GLY A 48 -11.06 -2.73 -1.14
C GLY A 48 -10.83 -4.05 -1.86
N TRP A 49 -9.58 -4.38 -2.15
CA TRP A 49 -9.16 -5.67 -2.69
C TRP A 49 -8.14 -6.31 -1.75
N GLU A 50 -8.08 -7.63 -1.76
CA GLU A 50 -7.03 -8.39 -1.06
C GLU A 50 -6.14 -9.07 -2.09
N PHE A 51 -4.84 -9.13 -1.79
CA PHE A 51 -3.83 -9.60 -2.71
C PHE A 51 -2.71 -10.38 -2.01
N GLY A 52 -2.34 -11.54 -2.60
CA GLY A 52 -1.20 -12.35 -2.18
C GLY A 52 -1.23 -12.72 -0.69
N ASP A 53 -0.12 -12.45 0.02
CA ASP A 53 0.07 -12.64 1.47
C ASP A 53 -0.83 -11.72 2.35
N LYS A 54 -2.15 -11.74 2.15
CA LYS A 54 -3.14 -10.96 2.92
C LYS A 54 -2.91 -9.44 2.91
N ARG A 55 -2.33 -8.90 1.83
CA ARG A 55 -2.18 -7.45 1.68
C ARG A 55 -3.49 -6.86 1.19
N THR A 56 -4.01 -5.87 1.88
CA THR A 56 -5.16 -5.11 1.41
C THR A 56 -4.72 -3.97 0.51
N MET A 57 -5.53 -3.67 -0.49
CA MET A 57 -5.36 -2.56 -1.43
C MET A 57 -6.66 -1.78 -1.55
N THR A 58 -6.55 -0.49 -1.81
CA THR A 58 -7.68 0.37 -2.13
C THR A 58 -7.57 0.75 -3.60
N CYS A 59 -8.54 0.35 -4.42
CA CYS A 59 -8.65 0.77 -5.80
C CYS A 59 -9.72 1.86 -5.95
N ALA A 60 -9.41 2.90 -6.72
CA ALA A 60 -10.31 3.98 -7.11
C ALA A 60 -10.43 4.04 -8.63
N ASN A 61 -11.60 4.34 -9.14
CA ASN A 61 -11.78 4.73 -10.55
C ASN A 61 -12.15 6.21 -10.58
N VAL A 62 -11.34 7.03 -11.26
CA VAL A 62 -11.60 8.46 -11.39
C VAL A 62 -11.38 8.86 -12.85
N GLY A 63 -12.46 9.29 -13.51
CA GLY A 63 -12.42 9.68 -14.92
C GLY A 63 -12.06 8.51 -15.84
N GLY A 64 -12.49 7.29 -15.50
CA GLY A 64 -12.13 6.06 -16.23
C GLY A 64 -10.70 5.58 -16.05
N THR A 65 -9.90 6.24 -15.20
CA THR A 65 -8.54 5.78 -14.85
C THR A 65 -8.55 5.07 -13.50
N PHE A 66 -8.00 3.86 -13.47
CA PHE A 66 -7.86 3.07 -12.25
C PHE A 66 -6.57 3.42 -11.51
N TYR A 67 -6.73 3.78 -10.25
CA TYR A 67 -5.64 4.02 -9.32
C TYR A 67 -5.72 3.01 -8.19
N ALA A 68 -4.58 2.63 -7.63
CA ALA A 68 -4.59 1.84 -6.42
C ALA A 68 -3.49 2.24 -5.45
N VAL A 69 -3.82 2.19 -4.17
CA VAL A 69 -2.92 2.47 -3.05
C VAL A 69 -3.05 1.38 -1.99
N SER A 70 -2.23 1.42 -0.95
CA SER A 70 -2.35 0.51 0.20
C SER A 70 -3.79 0.49 0.76
N GLY A 71 -4.25 -0.68 1.17
CA GLY A 71 -5.60 -0.85 1.72
C GLY A 71 -5.75 -0.23 3.10
N GLN A 72 -4.65 -0.14 3.84
CA GLN A 72 -4.59 0.45 5.17
C GLN A 72 -3.89 1.81 5.14
N CYS A 73 -4.38 2.71 5.99
CA CYS A 73 -3.78 4.01 6.22
C CYS A 73 -2.42 3.82 6.92
N PRO A 74 -1.31 4.31 6.36
CA PRO A 74 0.02 4.15 6.96
C PRO A 74 0.16 4.84 8.33
N ARG A 75 -0.78 5.73 8.69
CA ARG A 75 -0.80 6.48 9.95
C ARG A 75 -1.63 5.80 11.06
N CYS A 76 -2.82 5.32 10.73
CA CYS A 76 -3.77 4.78 11.72
C CYS A 76 -4.18 3.32 11.48
N ALA A 77 -3.58 2.66 10.48
CA ALA A 77 -3.89 1.29 10.04
C ALA A 77 -5.35 1.04 9.62
N PHE A 78 -6.18 2.09 9.53
CA PHE A 78 -7.58 1.95 9.16
C PHE A 78 -7.77 1.74 7.66
N ASP A 79 -8.85 1.07 7.28
CA ASP A 79 -9.23 0.80 5.89
C ASP A 79 -9.44 2.10 5.09
N LEU A 80 -8.56 2.34 4.10
CA LEU A 80 -8.65 3.50 3.19
C LEU A 80 -9.80 3.37 2.18
N TRP A 81 -10.22 2.16 1.84
CA TRP A 81 -11.33 1.93 0.91
C TRP A 81 -12.69 2.32 1.47
N LYS A 82 -12.81 2.48 2.79
CA LYS A 82 -13.98 3.08 3.48
C LYS A 82 -13.90 4.62 3.53
N GLY A 83 -12.84 5.18 2.96
CA GLY A 83 -12.60 6.61 2.89
C GLY A 83 -13.42 7.30 1.81
N GLU A 84 -13.00 8.51 1.49
CA GLU A 84 -13.64 9.37 0.51
C GLU A 84 -12.62 9.81 -0.54
N ILE A 85 -13.04 9.87 -1.81
CA ILE A 85 -12.21 10.44 -2.86
C ILE A 85 -12.27 11.96 -2.77
N VAL A 86 -11.11 12.59 -2.65
CA VAL A 86 -10.94 14.03 -2.62
C VAL A 86 -10.43 14.47 -3.99
N THR A 87 -11.23 15.25 -4.69
CA THR A 87 -10.91 15.87 -5.99
C THR A 87 -10.76 17.39 -5.87
N ASP A 88 -10.63 17.90 -4.65
CA ASP A 88 -10.57 19.33 -4.36
C ASP A 88 -9.29 19.99 -4.92
N PRO A 89 -9.39 21.04 -5.75
CA PRO A 89 -8.25 21.70 -6.38
C PRO A 89 -7.26 22.36 -5.39
N ALA A 90 -7.62 22.50 -4.12
CA ALA A 90 -6.71 23.00 -3.08
C ALA A 90 -5.59 22.02 -2.71
N PHE A 91 -5.67 20.76 -3.17
CA PHE A 91 -4.65 19.75 -2.93
C PHE A 91 -3.79 19.52 -4.18
N ASP A 92 -2.48 19.43 -3.99
CA ASP A 92 -1.57 18.91 -5.02
C ASP A 92 -1.81 17.41 -5.23
N ASP A 93 -1.54 16.89 -6.44
CA ASP A 93 -1.63 15.46 -6.81
C ASP A 93 -3.04 14.84 -6.70
N LEU A 94 -3.98 15.36 -7.49
CA LEU A 94 -5.34 14.84 -7.60
C LEU A 94 -5.44 13.65 -8.56
N PRO A 95 -6.33 12.67 -8.30
CA PRO A 95 -7.24 12.56 -7.16
C PRO A 95 -6.56 12.00 -5.90
N ARG A 96 -7.14 12.25 -4.72
CA ARG A 96 -6.65 11.75 -3.43
C ARG A 96 -7.70 10.91 -2.72
N VAL A 97 -7.30 10.12 -1.73
CA VAL A 97 -8.20 9.42 -0.80
C VAL A 97 -8.00 9.92 0.62
N ALA A 98 -9.08 10.32 1.28
CA ALA A 98 -9.09 10.70 2.69
C ALA A 98 -9.39 9.50 3.57
N CYS A 99 -8.51 9.23 4.54
CA CYS A 99 -8.78 8.22 5.56
C CYS A 99 -10.02 8.64 6.37
N PRO A 100 -11.01 7.75 6.57
CA PRO A 100 -12.24 8.10 7.27
C PRO A 100 -12.00 8.40 8.77
N THR A 101 -10.89 7.92 9.32
CA THR A 101 -10.59 7.95 10.75
C THR A 101 -9.68 9.12 11.13
N CYS A 102 -8.49 9.23 10.52
CA CYS A 102 -7.54 10.32 10.83
C CYS A 102 -7.66 11.53 9.90
N ALA A 103 -8.56 11.47 8.91
CA ALA A 103 -8.76 12.48 7.85
C ALA A 103 -7.54 12.77 6.95
N THR A 104 -6.39 12.12 7.17
CA THR A 104 -5.20 12.27 6.34
C THR A 104 -5.52 11.86 4.90
N THR A 105 -5.09 12.69 3.94
CA THR A 105 -5.23 12.40 2.52
C THR A 105 -3.98 11.75 1.95
N PHE A 106 -4.15 10.84 0.99
CA PHE A 106 -3.06 10.23 0.23
C PHE A 106 -3.34 10.38 -1.26
N GLY A 107 -2.34 10.81 -2.04
CA GLY A 107 -2.46 10.89 -3.50
C GLY A 107 -2.71 9.51 -4.09
N LEU A 108 -3.75 9.35 -4.93
CA LEU A 108 -4.03 8.06 -5.56
C LEU A 108 -3.04 7.74 -6.69
N ARG A 109 -2.39 8.77 -7.26
CA ARG A 109 -1.38 8.61 -8.32
C ARG A 109 -0.03 8.18 -7.77
N THR A 110 0.41 8.82 -6.69
CA THR A 110 1.78 8.69 -6.16
C THR A 110 1.85 8.03 -4.79
N GLY A 111 0.73 7.94 -4.06
CA GLY A 111 0.69 7.52 -2.66
C GLY A 111 1.10 8.62 -1.68
N LYS A 112 1.47 9.81 -2.17
CA LYS A 112 2.06 10.87 -1.36
C LYS A 112 1.13 11.36 -0.26
N TYR A 113 1.66 11.43 0.95
CA TYR A 113 1.02 12.01 2.11
C TYR A 113 0.57 13.45 1.85
N GLY A 114 -0.60 13.79 2.36
CA GLY A 114 -1.17 15.14 2.29
C GLY A 114 -1.80 15.58 3.60
N PRO A 115 -2.12 16.87 3.71
CA PRO A 115 -2.73 17.41 4.91
C PRO A 115 -4.10 16.75 5.17
N PRO A 116 -4.51 16.61 6.44
CA PRO A 116 -5.81 16.06 6.76
C PRO A 116 -6.94 17.01 6.35
N ILE A 117 -8.03 16.48 5.80
CA ILE A 117 -9.23 17.27 5.53
C ILE A 117 -9.89 17.70 6.85
N LYS A 118 -10.38 18.95 6.89
CA LYS A 118 -11.16 19.44 8.03
C LYS A 118 -12.57 18.85 7.94
N ARG A 119 -12.83 17.78 8.71
CA ARG A 119 -14.20 17.30 8.95
C ARG A 119 -14.80 18.06 10.12
N THR A 120 -15.87 18.81 9.87
CA THR A 120 -16.64 19.52 10.90
C THR A 120 -17.65 18.57 11.56
N GLY A 121 -18.07 18.89 12.80
CA GLY A 121 -19.06 18.10 13.55
C GLY A 121 -18.51 16.84 14.22
N LEU A 122 -19.38 15.85 14.48
CA LEU A 122 -19.07 14.58 15.18
C LEU A 122 -17.86 13.85 14.59
N ALA A 123 -17.71 13.83 13.27
CA ALA A 123 -16.56 13.24 12.58
C ALA A 123 -15.22 13.90 12.95
N GLY A 124 -15.22 15.20 13.27
CA GLY A 124 -14.06 15.92 13.78
C GLY A 124 -13.68 15.52 15.21
N PHE A 125 -14.66 15.21 16.07
CA PHE A 125 -14.42 14.72 17.43
C PHE A 125 -13.81 13.31 17.44
N VAL A 126 -14.35 12.38 16.62
CA VAL A 126 -13.76 11.03 16.51
C VAL A 126 -12.36 11.08 15.89
N ASN A 127 -12.14 11.99 14.93
CA ASN A 127 -10.81 12.24 14.36
C ASN A 127 -9.82 12.79 15.41
N GLY A 128 -10.27 13.65 16.33
CA GLY A 128 -9.45 14.12 17.46
C GLY A 128 -8.97 12.98 18.36
N LEU A 129 -9.86 12.05 18.71
CA LEU A 129 -9.54 10.86 19.50
C LEU A 129 -8.68 9.84 18.71
N ALA A 130 -8.97 9.66 17.43
CA ALA A 130 -8.19 8.80 16.56
C ALA A 130 -6.75 9.31 16.40
N LYS A 131 -6.55 10.62 16.25
CA LYS A 131 -5.22 11.24 16.20
C LYS A 131 -4.39 10.92 17.43
N THR A 132 -4.98 10.96 18.63
CA THR A 132 -4.29 10.56 19.86
C THR A 132 -3.98 9.06 19.97
N ALA A 133 -4.70 8.22 19.20
CA ALA A 133 -4.50 6.77 19.16
C ALA A 133 -3.60 6.29 18.00
N THR A 134 -3.17 7.19 17.10
CA THR A 134 -2.36 6.80 15.93
C THR A 134 -0.92 6.47 16.29
N THR A 135 -0.35 5.46 15.62
CA THR A 135 1.04 5.01 15.76
C THR A 135 2.01 6.04 15.18
N GLY A 136 2.21 7.14 15.91
CA GLY A 136 3.17 8.19 15.59
C GLY A 136 2.70 9.23 14.57
N ASP A 137 2.98 10.50 14.85
CA ASP A 137 2.69 11.66 13.97
C ASP A 137 3.66 11.75 12.76
N LYS A 138 4.22 10.63 12.30
CA LYS A 138 5.19 10.66 11.20
C LYS A 138 4.46 10.70 9.86
N PRO A 139 4.74 11.71 8.99
CA PRO A 139 4.24 11.68 7.63
C PRO A 139 4.83 10.44 6.94
N LYS A 140 3.95 9.54 6.51
CA LYS A 140 4.31 8.32 5.81
C LYS A 140 3.44 8.21 4.56
N ASP A 141 4.08 8.04 3.43
CA ASP A 141 3.40 7.84 2.15
C ASP A 141 2.74 6.47 2.12
N ALA A 142 1.61 6.38 1.42
CA ALA A 142 0.99 5.12 1.09
C ALA A 142 1.74 4.47 -0.07
N GLU A 143 1.78 3.15 -0.12
CA GLU A 143 2.31 2.46 -1.30
C GLU A 143 1.33 2.64 -2.46
N ALA A 144 1.82 3.10 -3.61
CA ALA A 144 1.03 3.26 -4.82
C ALA A 144 1.24 2.09 -5.79
N TYR A 145 0.18 1.79 -6.54
CA TYR A 145 0.12 0.65 -7.44
C TYR A 145 -0.49 1.07 -8.77
N GLU A 146 0.10 0.57 -9.85
CA GLU A 146 -0.45 0.67 -11.19
C GLU A 146 -1.42 -0.48 -11.42
N ILE A 147 -2.65 -0.13 -11.82
CA ILE A 147 -3.64 -1.11 -12.27
C ILE A 147 -3.66 -1.10 -13.80
N THR A 148 -3.51 -2.27 -14.41
CA THR A 148 -3.67 -2.46 -15.85
C THR A 148 -4.76 -3.49 -16.07
N VAL A 149 -5.76 -3.16 -16.88
CA VAL A 149 -6.76 -4.13 -17.34
C VAL A 149 -6.26 -4.71 -18.67
N GLY A 150 -6.00 -6.01 -18.71
CA GLY A 150 -5.59 -6.71 -19.92
C GLY A 150 -6.77 -7.23 -20.74
N GLU A 151 -6.45 -7.96 -21.80
CA GLU A 151 -7.44 -8.65 -22.63
C GLU A 151 -8.21 -9.68 -21.77
N GLU A 152 -9.47 -9.94 -22.14
CA GLU A 152 -10.43 -10.78 -21.38
C GLU A 152 -10.86 -10.23 -20.00
N GLY A 153 -10.55 -8.96 -19.68
CA GLY A 153 -10.99 -8.34 -18.41
C GLY A 153 -10.13 -8.72 -17.20
N ARG A 154 -8.95 -9.32 -17.43
CA ARG A 154 -8.00 -9.64 -16.35
C ARG A 154 -7.37 -8.38 -15.79
N VAL A 155 -7.29 -8.28 -14.46
CA VAL A 155 -6.74 -7.11 -13.77
C VAL A 155 -5.34 -7.44 -13.27
N TYR A 156 -4.37 -6.60 -13.62
CA TYR A 156 -2.99 -6.73 -13.20
C TYR A 156 -2.61 -5.58 -12.29
N CYS A 157 -1.92 -5.91 -11.20
CA CYS A 157 -1.32 -4.93 -10.28
C CYS A 157 0.20 -4.90 -10.46
N ARG A 158 0.78 -3.70 -10.40
CA ARG A 158 2.22 -3.50 -10.31
C ARG A 158 2.54 -2.43 -9.28
N SER A 159 3.44 -2.72 -8.35
CA SER A 159 3.92 -1.71 -7.39
C SER A 159 4.70 -0.60 -8.10
N LYS A 160 4.33 0.67 -7.82
CA LYS A 160 5.11 1.85 -8.17
C LYS A 160 6.00 2.18 -6.98
N ARG A 161 7.31 1.94 -7.13
CA ARG A 161 8.33 2.38 -6.17
C ARG A 161 8.77 3.79 -6.49
#